data_AF-A0A352FKB8-F1
#
_entry.id   AF-A0A352FKB8-F1
#
_cell.length_a   1.000
_cell.length_b   1.000
_cell.length_c   1.000
_cell.angle_alpha   90.00
_cell.angle_beta   90.00
_cell.angle_gamma   90.00
#
_symmetry.space_group_name_H-M   'P 1'
#
loop_
_entity.id
_entity.type
_entity.pdbx_description
1 polymer ?
#
loop_
_entity_poly.entity_id
_entity_poly.type
_entity_poly.pdbx_seq_one_letter_code
_entity_poly.pdbx_strand_id
1 'polypeptide(L)'
;MRVAALFLVLFLSPAIFAAQEADRFSGFAIRFQLRDDAAIFVPIQGSHGAVGFMVSPLQTNDHKYSTLVSMINLSADRRGDEWELNVSVTLPSEEKKLLASGRVKEAEPITVEKLTGYDLFPSQVSIVRIDATPSTAPEVVNKTTSLKVEEINPSVIPSPCQITFTNNSKKKVYGIEVIANNHSLRRSEGWLNSYCGNALIEPGGSYKAVFPSVVDRDYKLISANEYQVSPVQNPRMEIATVVFADGTYEGEPQYAAVLNAEAIGVRHQITRVLPLIENAIASRNADALVIAALRESVTALDADVQLSDSEELRRRLSGFDERIISDAERSVGWGRNNVKVCVKRDIVDRNPTLTLHDWLSQEADKLKRWSSLYQ
;
A
#
# COMPACT_ATOMS: atom_id res chain seq x y z
N MET A 1 -10.67 -19.97 20.41
CA MET A 1 -11.02 -18.64 19.85
C MET A 1 -9.77 -18.09 19.17
N ARG A 2 -9.67 -18.14 17.84
CA ARG A 2 -8.55 -17.50 17.12
C ARG A 2 -8.91 -16.03 16.96
N VAL A 3 -8.22 -15.15 17.69
CA VAL A 3 -8.31 -13.70 17.47
C VAL A 3 -7.65 -13.44 16.11
N ALA A 4 -8.44 -13.20 15.08
CA ALA A 4 -7.92 -12.69 13.82
C ALA A 4 -7.40 -11.27 14.09
N ALA A 5 -6.07 -11.08 13.99
CA ALA A 5 -5.48 -9.77 13.94
C ALA A 5 -5.89 -9.11 12.61
N LEU A 6 -6.43 -7.88 12.68
CA LEU A 6 -6.78 -7.09 11.50
C LEU A 6 -5.47 -6.57 10.88
N PHE A 7 -4.98 -7.23 9.84
CA PHE A 7 -3.86 -6.73 9.04
C PHE A 7 -4.38 -5.70 8.03
N LEU A 8 -4.42 -4.44 8.44
CA LEU A 8 -4.68 -3.32 7.54
C LEU A 8 -3.33 -2.81 7.01
N VAL A 9 -2.92 -3.28 5.82
CA VAL A 9 -1.72 -2.79 5.14
C VAL A 9 -2.08 -1.53 4.36
N LEU A 10 -1.85 -0.36 4.97
CA LEU A 10 -2.01 0.93 4.32
C LEU A 10 -0.72 1.29 3.58
N PHE A 11 -0.69 1.11 2.27
CA PHE A 11 0.28 1.82 1.42
C PHE A 11 -0.30 3.18 1.09
N LEU A 12 0.07 4.17 1.88
CA LEU A 12 -0.20 5.56 1.53
C LEU A 12 0.86 5.99 0.52
N SER A 13 0.50 5.92 -0.77
CA SER A 13 1.30 6.58 -1.80
C SER A 13 1.43 8.07 -1.43
N PRO A 14 2.64 8.64 -1.40
CA PRO A 14 2.85 10.06 -1.07
C PRO A 14 2.10 11.00 -2.03
N ALA A 15 1.66 10.50 -3.19
CA ALA A 15 0.85 11.24 -4.15
C ALA A 15 -0.58 11.58 -3.70
N ILE A 16 -1.12 10.98 -2.63
CA ILE A 16 -2.52 11.25 -2.21
C ILE A 16 -2.60 12.25 -1.04
N PHE A 17 -1.51 12.45 -0.29
CA PHE A 17 -1.36 13.60 0.59
C PHE A 17 -0.43 14.61 -0.08
N ALA A 18 -0.91 15.23 -1.16
CA ALA A 18 -0.34 16.51 -1.56
C ALA A 18 -0.30 17.38 -0.29
N ALA A 19 0.85 17.98 -0.01
CA ALA A 19 1.09 18.84 1.14
C ALA A 19 0.11 20.02 1.12
N GLN A 20 -1.11 19.77 1.57
CA GLN A 20 -2.14 20.74 1.80
C GLN A 20 -1.86 21.25 3.20
N GLU A 21 -1.73 22.58 3.33
CA GLU A 21 -1.68 23.26 4.62
C GLU A 21 -2.65 22.58 5.58
N ALA A 22 -2.19 22.28 6.80
CA ALA A 22 -2.92 21.53 7.81
C ALA A 22 -4.20 22.29 8.22
N ASP A 23 -5.20 22.21 7.36
CA ASP A 23 -6.55 22.63 7.62
C ASP A 23 -7.14 21.69 8.65
N ARG A 24 -7.73 22.30 9.67
CA ARG A 24 -8.25 21.63 10.85
C ARG A 24 -9.12 20.45 10.44
N PHE A 25 -8.97 19.35 11.18
CA PHE A 25 -9.88 18.23 11.10
C PHE A 25 -11.34 18.71 11.12
N SER A 26 -12.14 18.26 10.16
CA SER A 26 -13.46 18.84 9.88
C SER A 26 -14.56 18.43 10.87
N GLY A 27 -14.28 17.47 11.76
CA GLY A 27 -15.30 16.79 12.57
C GLY A 27 -16.00 15.65 11.84
N PHE A 28 -15.61 15.36 10.60
CA PHE A 28 -16.20 14.31 9.76
C PHE A 28 -15.17 13.29 9.29
N ALA A 29 -15.66 12.10 8.96
CA ALA A 29 -14.89 11.05 8.31
C ALA A 29 -15.73 10.30 7.29
N ILE A 30 -15.05 9.70 6.31
CA ILE A 30 -15.63 8.66 5.45
C ILE A 30 -15.59 7.35 6.25
N ARG A 31 -16.75 6.73 6.45
CA ARG A 31 -16.86 5.39 7.01
C ARG A 31 -17.05 4.39 5.87
N PHE A 32 -16.14 3.44 5.76
CA PHE A 32 -16.19 2.35 4.79
C PHE A 32 -16.40 1.02 5.51
N GLN A 33 -17.58 0.42 5.36
CA GLN A 33 -17.91 -0.86 5.99
C GLN A 33 -17.25 -2.00 5.21
N LEU A 34 -16.34 -2.74 5.84
CA LEU A 34 -15.69 -3.92 5.26
C LEU A 34 -16.58 -5.17 5.36
N ARG A 35 -17.14 -5.40 6.55
CA ARG A 35 -18.06 -6.49 6.95
C ARG A 35 -18.93 -6.01 8.11
N ASP A 36 -19.93 -6.78 8.53
CA ASP A 36 -20.88 -6.38 9.60
C ASP A 36 -20.21 -5.88 10.90
N ASP A 37 -19.01 -6.37 11.24
CA ASP A 37 -18.29 -6.07 12.46
C ASP A 37 -17.00 -5.24 12.27
N ALA A 38 -16.68 -4.82 11.05
CA ALA A 38 -15.42 -4.12 10.74
C ALA A 38 -15.60 -2.95 9.77
N ALA A 39 -15.04 -1.80 10.10
CA ALA A 39 -15.06 -0.60 9.27
C ALA A 39 -13.68 0.08 9.17
N ILE A 40 -13.54 0.95 8.19
CA ILE A 40 -12.41 1.88 8.09
C ILE A 40 -12.98 3.29 8.20
N PHE A 41 -12.32 4.12 9.00
CA PHE A 41 -12.66 5.53 9.13
C PHE A 41 -11.53 6.37 8.54
N VAL A 42 -11.90 7.29 7.66
CA VAL A 42 -10.97 8.17 6.94
C VAL A 42 -11.30 9.60 7.32
N PRO A 43 -10.52 10.22 8.22
CA PRO A 43 -10.71 11.60 8.63
C PRO A 43 -10.71 12.56 7.43
N ILE A 44 -11.67 13.48 7.39
CA ILE A 44 -11.76 14.51 6.35
C ILE A 44 -11.09 15.79 6.85
N GLN A 45 -10.19 16.35 6.05
CA GLN A 45 -9.48 17.60 6.35
C GLN A 45 -10.14 18.77 5.61
N GLY A 46 -10.59 19.79 6.34
CA GLY A 46 -11.32 20.91 5.73
C GLY A 46 -12.60 20.45 4.99
N SER A 47 -12.67 20.69 3.68
CA SER A 47 -13.83 20.36 2.83
C SER A 47 -13.60 19.17 1.89
N HIS A 48 -12.45 18.52 1.96
CA HIS A 48 -12.07 17.43 1.07
C HIS A 48 -11.41 16.29 1.86
N GLY A 49 -11.77 15.05 1.56
CA GLY A 49 -11.08 13.88 2.09
C GLY A 49 -10.94 12.84 1.00
N ALA A 50 -9.74 12.26 0.87
CA ALA A 50 -9.50 11.17 -0.05
C ALA A 50 -8.53 10.17 0.55
N VAL A 51 -8.72 8.89 0.23
CA VAL A 51 -7.79 7.83 0.58
C VAL A 51 -7.81 6.74 -0.49
N GLY A 52 -6.65 6.11 -0.69
CA GLY A 52 -6.53 4.83 -1.37
C GLY A 52 -5.98 3.79 -0.40
N PHE A 53 -6.56 2.59 -0.38
CA PHE A 53 -6.03 1.46 0.39
C PHE A 53 -6.10 0.17 -0.42
N MET A 54 -5.14 -0.73 -0.19
CA MET A 54 -5.13 -2.02 -0.86
C MET A 54 -6.30 -2.88 -0.37
N VAL A 55 -6.78 -3.76 -1.24
CA VAL A 55 -7.84 -4.71 -0.89
C VAL A 55 -7.34 -5.61 0.24
N SER A 56 -8.02 -5.57 1.38
CA SER A 56 -7.74 -6.50 2.48
C SER A 56 -8.23 -7.90 2.10
N PRO A 57 -7.53 -8.99 2.47
CA PRO A 57 -8.05 -10.34 2.31
C PRO A 57 -9.40 -10.53 3.03
N LEU A 58 -9.73 -9.71 4.02
CA LEU A 58 -11.03 -9.75 4.67
C LEU A 58 -12.20 -9.30 3.79
N GLN A 59 -11.90 -8.64 2.66
CA GLN A 59 -12.89 -8.19 1.70
C GLN A 59 -13.17 -9.21 0.60
N THR A 60 -12.41 -10.31 0.54
CA THR A 60 -12.57 -11.35 -0.48
C THR A 60 -13.22 -12.61 0.11
N ASN A 61 -13.91 -13.36 -0.74
CA ASN A 61 -14.58 -14.60 -0.33
C ASN A 61 -13.61 -15.68 0.16
N ASP A 62 -12.44 -15.78 -0.47
CA ASP A 62 -11.45 -16.82 -0.21
C ASP A 62 -10.37 -16.41 0.81
N HIS A 63 -10.52 -15.22 1.40
CA HIS A 63 -9.55 -14.63 2.32
C HIS A 63 -8.14 -14.50 1.71
N LYS A 64 -8.06 -14.30 0.39
CA LYS A 64 -6.82 -13.97 -0.32
C LYS A 64 -6.84 -12.53 -0.79
N TYR A 65 -5.67 -11.97 -1.10
CA TYR A 65 -5.60 -10.66 -1.75
C TYR A 65 -6.23 -10.74 -3.15
N SER A 66 -7.02 -9.72 -3.52
CA SER A 66 -7.60 -9.65 -4.85
C SER A 66 -6.50 -9.49 -5.91
N THR A 67 -6.57 -10.32 -6.95
CA THR A 67 -5.74 -10.15 -8.16
C THR A 67 -6.42 -9.25 -9.19
N LEU A 68 -7.69 -8.90 -8.97
CA LEU A 68 -8.52 -8.11 -9.89
C LEU A 68 -8.49 -6.61 -9.57
N VAL A 69 -8.20 -6.25 -8.32
CA VAL A 69 -8.15 -4.87 -7.84
C VAL A 69 -6.88 -4.67 -7.02
N SER A 70 -6.10 -3.65 -7.38
CA SER A 70 -4.92 -3.23 -6.62
C SER A 70 -5.30 -2.35 -5.42
N MET A 71 -6.29 -1.47 -5.60
CA MET A 71 -6.64 -0.45 -4.60
C MET A 71 -8.13 -0.10 -4.64
N ILE A 72 -8.72 0.16 -3.47
CA ILE A 72 -10.01 0.84 -3.32
C ILE A 72 -9.71 2.30 -3.00
N ASN A 73 -10.31 3.21 -3.75
CA ASN A 73 -10.18 4.65 -3.56
C ASN A 73 -11.52 5.23 -3.12
N LEU A 74 -11.48 6.03 -2.06
CA LEU A 74 -12.61 6.77 -1.53
C LEU A 74 -12.29 8.26 -1.62
N SER A 75 -13.27 9.08 -2.00
CA SER A 75 -13.19 10.52 -1.84
C SER A 75 -14.52 11.12 -1.41
N ALA A 76 -14.46 12.24 -0.72
CA ALA A 76 -15.60 13.03 -0.28
C ALA A 76 -15.28 14.52 -0.43
N ASP A 77 -16.17 15.23 -1.11
CA ASP A 77 -16.07 16.67 -1.34
C ASP A 77 -17.31 17.37 -0.79
N ARG A 78 -17.14 18.38 0.06
CA ARG A 78 -18.27 19.10 0.65
C ARG A 78 -18.95 20.00 -0.38
N ARG A 79 -20.28 19.87 -0.51
CA ARG A 79 -21.15 20.64 -1.41
C ARG A 79 -22.31 21.24 -0.60
N GLY A 80 -22.03 22.30 0.17
CA GLY A 80 -23.01 22.90 1.07
C GLY A 80 -23.26 22.05 2.31
N ASP A 81 -24.50 21.59 2.49
CA ASP A 81 -24.92 20.64 3.54
C ASP A 81 -24.78 19.16 3.14
N GLU A 82 -24.45 18.90 1.88
CA GLU A 82 -24.22 17.56 1.34
C GLU A 82 -22.74 17.28 1.07
N TRP A 83 -22.43 16.01 0.86
CA TRP A 83 -21.12 15.52 0.44
C TRP A 83 -21.25 14.78 -0.89
N GLU A 84 -20.38 15.11 -1.83
CA GLU A 84 -20.18 14.33 -3.04
C GLU A 84 -19.19 13.21 -2.73
N LEU A 85 -19.70 11.97 -2.62
CA LEU A 85 -18.93 10.79 -2.25
C LEU A 85 -18.66 9.93 -3.47
N ASN A 86 -17.39 9.55 -3.69
CA ASN A 86 -16.97 8.71 -4.80
C ASN A 86 -16.23 7.46 -4.29
N VAL A 87 -16.55 6.32 -4.89
CA VAL A 87 -15.90 5.03 -4.65
C VAL A 87 -15.43 4.47 -5.98
N SER A 88 -14.14 4.25 -6.11
CA SER A 88 -13.53 3.68 -7.31
C SER A 88 -12.51 2.62 -6.96
N VAL A 89 -12.17 1.77 -7.92
CA VAL A 89 -11.08 0.79 -7.79
C VAL A 89 -9.99 1.10 -8.79
N THR A 90 -8.75 0.91 -8.39
CA THR A 90 -7.59 0.86 -9.30
C THR A 90 -7.36 -0.59 -9.65
N LEU A 91 -7.44 -0.92 -10.94
CA LEU A 91 -7.13 -2.25 -11.44
C LEU A 91 -5.61 -2.49 -11.48
N PRO A 92 -5.13 -3.74 -11.61
CA PRO A 92 -3.73 -4.03 -11.89
C PRO A 92 -3.18 -3.38 -13.17
N SER A 93 -4.06 -2.91 -14.07
CA SER A 93 -3.68 -2.11 -15.24
C SER A 93 -3.51 -0.62 -14.93
N GLU A 94 -3.66 -0.22 -13.67
CA GLU A 94 -3.74 1.17 -13.18
C GLU A 94 -4.96 1.96 -13.67
N GLU A 95 -5.84 1.32 -14.44
CA GLU A 95 -7.13 1.91 -14.80
C GLU A 95 -7.96 2.12 -13.53
N LYS A 96 -8.39 3.36 -13.31
CA LYS A 96 -9.36 3.69 -12.26
C LYS A 96 -10.78 3.51 -12.79
N LYS A 97 -11.55 2.62 -12.16
CA LYS A 97 -12.97 2.40 -12.47
C LYS A 97 -13.85 2.93 -11.36
N LEU A 98 -14.68 3.93 -11.68
CA LEU A 98 -15.70 4.44 -10.77
C LEU A 98 -16.79 3.39 -10.56
N LEU A 99 -16.99 2.98 -9.31
CA LEU A 99 -17.97 1.98 -8.94
C LEU A 99 -19.28 2.63 -8.48
N ALA A 100 -19.18 3.65 -7.63
CA ALA A 100 -20.31 4.41 -7.13
C ALA A 100 -19.94 5.89 -6.95
N SER A 101 -20.93 6.75 -7.15
CA SER A 101 -20.87 8.19 -6.88
C SER A 101 -22.25 8.64 -6.43
N GLY A 102 -22.31 9.52 -5.44
CA GLY A 102 -23.58 10.03 -4.93
C GLY A 102 -23.41 11.31 -4.12
N ARG A 103 -24.45 12.14 -4.11
CA ARG A 103 -24.59 13.20 -3.09
C ARG A 103 -25.30 12.60 -1.89
N VAL A 104 -24.66 12.67 -0.74
CA VAL A 104 -25.17 12.12 0.50
C VAL A 104 -25.18 13.18 1.59
N LYS A 105 -26.17 13.11 2.45
CA LYS A 105 -26.11 13.81 3.74
C LYS A 105 -25.27 13.01 4.73
N GLU A 106 -24.98 13.64 5.85
CA GLU A 106 -24.45 12.92 7.01
C GLU A 106 -25.32 11.70 7.30
N ALA A 107 -24.68 10.59 7.67
CA ALA A 107 -25.28 9.28 7.95
C ALA A 107 -25.89 8.52 6.77
N GLU A 108 -26.11 9.15 5.63
CA GLU A 108 -26.74 8.51 4.48
C GLU A 108 -25.72 7.61 3.76
N PRO A 109 -25.90 6.28 3.76
CA PRO A 109 -24.95 5.39 3.12
C PRO A 109 -25.25 5.24 1.63
N ILE A 110 -24.19 5.10 0.83
CA ILE A 110 -24.28 4.48 -0.49
C ILE A 110 -23.83 3.02 -0.40
N THR A 111 -24.58 2.12 -1.03
CA THR A 111 -24.19 0.71 -1.18
C THR A 111 -23.43 0.53 -2.49
N VAL A 112 -22.25 -0.06 -2.42
CA VAL A 112 -21.36 -0.28 -3.57
C VAL A 112 -21.42 -1.73 -4.03
N GLU A 113 -22.54 -2.12 -4.62
CA GLU A 113 -22.80 -3.50 -5.09
C GLU A 113 -21.78 -3.97 -6.15
N LYS A 114 -21.26 -3.04 -6.96
CA LYS A 114 -20.33 -3.34 -8.06
C LYS A 114 -18.98 -3.89 -7.60
N LEU A 115 -18.67 -3.84 -6.30
CA LEU A 115 -17.49 -4.50 -5.72
C LEU A 115 -17.50 -6.02 -5.96
N THR A 116 -18.69 -6.63 -6.03
CA THR A 116 -18.87 -8.06 -6.33
C THR A 116 -18.29 -8.50 -7.66
N GLY A 117 -18.25 -7.61 -8.67
CA GLY A 117 -17.62 -7.87 -9.96
C GLY A 117 -16.09 -8.03 -9.91
N TYR A 118 -15.49 -7.80 -8.74
CA TYR A 118 -14.06 -7.94 -8.48
C TYR A 118 -13.76 -8.95 -7.35
N ASP A 119 -14.70 -9.85 -7.09
CA ASP A 119 -14.66 -10.84 -6.00
C ASP A 119 -14.57 -10.22 -4.59
N LEU A 120 -15.08 -9.00 -4.44
CA LEU A 120 -15.15 -8.27 -3.18
C LEU A 120 -16.58 -8.28 -2.62
N PHE A 121 -16.72 -8.26 -1.29
CA PHE A 121 -18.02 -8.09 -0.67
C PHE A 121 -18.64 -6.72 -1.02
N PRO A 122 -19.97 -6.63 -1.25
CA PRO A 122 -20.67 -5.34 -1.24
C PRO A 122 -20.33 -4.59 0.04
N SER A 123 -20.12 -3.28 -0.07
CA SER A 123 -19.73 -2.44 1.06
C SER A 123 -20.62 -1.20 1.12
N GLN A 124 -20.87 -0.71 2.33
CA GLN A 124 -21.55 0.57 2.54
C GLN A 124 -20.52 1.66 2.82
N VAL A 125 -20.73 2.83 2.23
CA VAL A 125 -19.88 4.00 2.45
C VAL A 125 -20.74 5.18 2.85
N SER A 126 -20.40 5.86 3.94
CA SER A 126 -21.15 7.01 4.44
C SER A 126 -20.24 8.08 5.03
N ILE A 127 -20.80 9.27 5.26
CA ILE A 127 -20.15 10.33 6.02
C ILE A 127 -20.66 10.27 7.46
N VAL A 128 -19.73 10.25 8.42
CA VAL A 128 -20.05 10.19 9.85
C VAL A 128 -19.38 11.33 10.62
N ARG A 129 -19.96 11.71 11.76
CA ARG A 129 -19.32 12.62 12.71
C ARG A 129 -18.35 11.87 13.58
N ILE A 130 -17.20 12.50 13.80
CA ILE A 130 -16.21 12.01 14.74
C ILE A 130 -15.76 13.14 15.65
N ASP A 131 -15.83 12.90 16.95
CA ASP A 131 -15.31 13.82 17.95
C ASP A 131 -13.79 13.83 17.94
N ALA A 132 -13.23 15.02 17.74
CA ALA A 132 -11.81 15.24 17.90
C ALA A 132 -11.45 15.23 19.38
N THR A 133 -10.40 14.50 19.75
CA THR A 133 -9.84 14.56 21.10
C THR A 133 -8.39 15.02 21.05
N PRO A 134 -7.88 15.71 22.10
CA PRO A 134 -6.48 16.08 22.17
C PRO A 134 -5.58 14.85 22.00
N SER A 135 -4.60 14.98 21.12
CA SER A 135 -3.64 13.91 20.84
C SER A 135 -2.47 13.97 21.81
N THR A 136 -1.99 12.80 22.23
CA THR A 136 -0.72 12.63 22.92
C THR A 136 0.30 12.04 21.96
N ALA A 137 1.55 12.48 22.07
CA ALA A 137 2.65 11.90 21.30
C ALA A 137 2.76 10.39 21.59
N PRO A 138 2.76 9.52 20.57
CA PRO A 138 3.09 8.11 20.68
C PRO A 138 4.44 7.86 21.34
N GLU A 139 4.58 6.70 21.97
CA GLU A 139 5.91 6.19 22.29
C GLU A 139 6.53 5.57 21.04
N VAL A 140 7.55 6.20 20.48
CA VAL A 140 8.29 5.65 19.34
C VAL A 140 9.48 4.82 19.84
N VAL A 141 9.46 3.52 19.55
CA VAL A 141 10.58 2.60 19.82
C VAL A 141 11.21 2.17 18.51
N ASN A 142 12.41 2.67 18.26
CA ASN A 142 13.20 2.27 17.10
C ASN A 142 14.08 1.06 17.45
N LYS A 143 13.76 -0.11 16.90
CA LYS A 143 14.58 -1.34 17.07
C LYS A 143 15.73 -1.43 16.04
N THR A 144 15.89 -0.42 15.19
CA THR A 144 16.91 -0.36 14.15
C THR A 144 17.97 0.68 14.51
N THR A 145 19.15 0.53 13.93
CA THR A 145 20.26 1.50 14.05
C THR A 145 20.43 2.32 12.78
N SER A 146 20.01 1.78 11.64
CA SER A 146 20.18 2.39 10.32
C SER A 146 19.17 3.49 9.96
N LEU A 147 18.16 3.69 10.82
CA LEU A 147 17.15 4.74 10.64
C LEU A 147 17.20 5.71 11.81
N LYS A 148 17.23 7.00 11.52
CA LYS A 148 16.83 8.05 12.46
C LYS A 148 15.35 8.34 12.23
N VAL A 149 14.59 8.46 13.32
CA VAL A 149 13.14 8.65 13.27
C VAL A 149 12.81 9.99 13.90
N GLU A 150 12.09 10.83 13.17
CA GLU A 150 11.57 12.11 13.65
C GLU A 150 10.05 12.11 13.50
N GLU A 151 9.35 12.41 14.59
CA GLU A 151 7.90 12.36 14.63
C GLU A 151 7.29 13.75 14.66
N ILE A 152 6.19 13.92 13.93
CA ILE A 152 5.33 15.09 13.99
C ILE A 152 3.93 14.62 14.37
N ASN A 153 3.58 14.90 15.62
CA ASN A 153 2.31 14.50 16.18
C ASN A 153 1.18 15.46 15.81
N PRO A 154 -0.01 14.93 15.49
CA PRO A 154 -1.18 15.76 15.32
C PRO A 154 -1.54 16.38 16.68
N SER A 155 -2.15 17.56 16.69
CA SER A 155 -2.69 18.16 17.92
C SER A 155 -4.00 17.51 18.37
N VAL A 156 -4.72 16.88 17.44
CA VAL A 156 -6.00 16.19 17.70
C VAL A 156 -6.08 14.87 16.92
N ILE A 157 -6.59 13.83 17.55
CA ILE A 157 -6.99 12.58 16.86
C ILE A 157 -8.46 12.72 16.41
N PRO A 158 -8.86 12.16 15.24
CA PRO A 158 -8.17 11.12 14.47
C PRO A 158 -7.21 11.63 13.38
N SER A 159 -6.75 12.89 13.41
CA SER A 159 -5.78 13.38 12.41
C SER A 159 -4.54 12.46 12.36
N PRO A 160 -3.97 12.18 11.18
CA PRO A 160 -2.91 11.19 11.06
C PRO A 160 -1.58 11.69 11.67
N CYS A 161 -0.76 10.75 12.14
CA CYS A 161 0.62 11.02 12.56
C CYS A 161 1.55 11.04 11.34
N GLN A 162 2.52 11.95 11.34
CA GLN A 162 3.55 12.01 10.30
C GLN A 162 4.89 11.57 10.90
N ILE A 163 5.52 10.58 10.28
CA ILE A 163 6.84 10.09 10.69
C ILE A 163 7.82 10.30 9.55
N THR A 164 8.96 10.91 9.87
CA THR A 164 10.07 11.07 8.94
C THR A 164 11.17 10.09 9.31
N PHE A 165 11.49 9.21 8.37
CA PHE A 165 12.61 8.28 8.44
C PHE A 165 13.80 8.87 7.69
N THR A 166 14.96 8.93 8.32
CA THR A 166 16.22 9.33 7.67
C THR A 166 17.18 8.16 7.68
N ASN A 167 17.66 7.77 6.51
CA ASN A 167 18.60 6.66 6.36
C ASN A 167 20.03 7.14 6.70
N ASN A 168 20.56 6.69 7.84
CA ASN A 168 21.92 7.03 8.28
C ASN A 168 22.96 5.96 7.84
N SER A 169 22.52 4.91 7.16
CA SER A 169 23.38 3.84 6.64
C SER A 169 23.95 4.18 5.26
N LYS A 170 24.93 3.40 4.81
CA LYS A 170 25.44 3.46 3.43
C LYS A 170 24.63 2.61 2.44
N LYS A 171 23.67 1.84 2.94
CA LYS A 171 22.84 0.92 2.15
C LYS A 171 21.55 1.61 1.75
N LYS A 172 21.02 1.25 0.59
CA LYS A 172 19.69 1.69 0.15
C LYS A 172 18.64 0.97 1.00
N VAL A 173 17.72 1.72 1.62
CA VAL A 173 16.59 1.13 2.32
C VAL A 173 15.55 0.73 1.28
N TYR A 174 15.17 -0.53 1.31
CA TYR A 174 14.19 -1.13 0.41
C TYR A 174 12.80 -1.20 1.04
N GLY A 175 12.72 -1.48 2.34
CA GLY A 175 11.47 -1.41 3.07
C GLY A 175 11.63 -1.28 4.58
N ILE A 176 10.54 -0.90 5.24
CA ILE A 176 10.44 -0.63 6.67
C ILE A 176 9.13 -1.24 7.19
N GLU A 177 9.22 -1.97 8.30
CA GLU A 177 8.06 -2.44 9.06
C GLU A 177 7.82 -1.52 10.26
N VAL A 178 6.60 -1.01 10.35
CA VAL A 178 6.14 -0.21 11.49
C VAL A 178 4.96 -0.92 12.15
N ILE A 179 5.07 -1.19 13.45
CA ILE A 179 4.04 -1.86 14.22
C ILE A 179 3.45 -0.88 15.22
N ALA A 180 2.14 -0.62 15.15
CA ALA A 180 1.45 0.10 16.22
C ALA A 180 0.84 -0.90 17.20
N ASN A 181 1.25 -0.79 18.47
CA ASN A 181 0.82 -1.62 19.58
C ASN A 181 0.01 -0.78 20.58
N ASN A 182 -1.03 -1.38 21.16
CA ASN A 182 -1.69 -0.83 22.33
C ASN A 182 -1.84 -1.94 23.39
N HIS A 183 -1.24 -1.73 24.57
CA HIS A 183 -1.35 -2.59 25.76
C HIS A 183 -1.47 -4.10 25.45
N SER A 184 -0.45 -4.67 24.78
CA SER A 184 -0.29 -6.09 24.40
C SER A 184 -0.97 -6.60 23.12
N LEU A 185 -1.81 -5.80 22.46
CA LEU A 185 -2.41 -6.18 21.17
C LEU A 185 -1.71 -5.47 20.01
N ARG A 186 -1.19 -6.25 19.06
CA ARG A 186 -0.76 -5.76 17.75
C ARG A 186 -1.99 -5.20 17.02
N ARG A 187 -2.03 -3.90 16.79
CA ARG A 187 -3.22 -3.20 16.26
C ARG A 187 -3.15 -2.91 14.79
N SER A 188 -1.99 -2.48 14.31
CA SER A 188 -1.76 -2.25 12.89
C SER A 188 -0.30 -2.48 12.55
N GLU A 189 -0.08 -2.82 11.29
CA GLU A 189 1.24 -3.06 10.71
C GLU A 189 1.30 -2.32 9.39
N GLY A 190 2.22 -1.36 9.31
CA GLY A 190 2.53 -0.64 8.09
C GLY A 190 3.78 -1.23 7.46
N TRP A 191 3.65 -1.68 6.22
CA TRP A 191 4.76 -2.07 5.37
C TRP A 191 5.03 -0.91 4.43
N LEU A 192 6.19 -0.28 4.57
CA LEU A 192 6.66 0.72 3.62
C LEU A 192 7.67 0.02 2.75
N ASN A 193 7.46 -0.04 1.44
CA ASN A 193 8.42 -0.64 0.52
C ASN A 193 8.62 0.28 -0.68
N SER A 194 9.74 0.06 -1.36
CA SER A 194 9.99 0.75 -2.59
C SER A 194 9.05 0.28 -3.70
N TYR A 195 8.89 1.12 -4.72
CA TYR A 195 8.02 0.86 -5.85
C TYR A 195 8.81 0.90 -7.17
N CYS A 196 8.59 -0.10 -8.04
CA CYS A 196 9.21 -0.26 -9.36
C CYS A 196 10.74 -0.12 -9.40
N GLY A 197 11.43 -0.70 -8.42
CA GLY A 197 12.89 -0.78 -8.42
C GLY A 197 13.63 0.49 -8.04
N ASN A 198 12.92 1.44 -7.45
CA ASN A 198 13.57 2.55 -6.74
C ASN A 198 14.00 2.08 -5.35
N ALA A 199 14.83 2.85 -4.65
CA ALA A 199 14.96 2.69 -3.20
C ALA A 199 13.76 3.37 -2.51
N LEU A 200 13.35 2.87 -1.34
CA LEU A 200 12.43 3.63 -0.48
C LEU A 200 13.15 4.86 0.09
N ILE A 201 14.40 4.67 0.56
CA ILE A 201 15.26 5.73 1.04
C ILE A 201 16.69 5.50 0.54
N GLU A 202 17.21 6.41 -0.27
CA GLU A 202 18.64 6.42 -0.65
C GLU A 202 19.54 6.68 0.57
N PRO A 203 20.84 6.33 0.54
CA PRO A 203 21.79 6.66 1.60
C PRO A 203 21.80 8.16 1.90
N GLY A 204 21.63 8.54 3.17
CA GLY A 204 21.51 9.94 3.60
C GLY A 204 20.18 10.62 3.26
N GLY A 205 19.28 9.93 2.56
CA GLY A 205 17.96 10.44 2.21
C GLY A 205 16.95 10.34 3.35
N SER A 206 15.76 10.88 3.10
CA SER A 206 14.63 10.80 4.03
C SER A 206 13.33 10.40 3.34
N TYR A 207 12.45 9.72 4.05
CA TYR A 207 11.11 9.36 3.61
C TYR A 207 10.08 9.76 4.66
N LYS A 208 9.01 10.41 4.22
CA LYS A 208 7.90 10.84 5.07
C LYS A 208 6.73 9.90 4.89
N ALA A 209 6.37 9.22 5.97
CA ALA A 209 5.19 8.37 6.04
C ALA A 209 4.09 9.04 6.85
N VAL A 210 2.86 8.66 6.54
CA VAL A 210 1.67 9.07 7.26
C VAL A 210 1.08 7.79 7.86
N PHE A 211 0.67 7.83 9.12
CA PHE A 211 0.03 6.70 9.79
C PHE A 211 -1.29 7.15 10.40
N PRO A 212 -2.33 6.32 10.36
CA PRO A 212 -3.56 6.63 11.09
C PRO A 212 -3.24 6.69 12.59
N SER A 213 -3.71 7.73 13.27
CA SER A 213 -3.52 7.87 14.72
C SER A 213 -4.46 6.97 15.53
N VAL A 214 -5.47 6.41 14.87
CA VAL A 214 -6.54 5.59 15.45
C VAL A 214 -6.88 4.46 14.49
N VAL A 215 -7.27 3.31 15.03
CA VAL A 215 -7.73 2.16 14.23
C VAL A 215 -9.20 1.87 14.52
N ASP A 216 -9.86 1.06 13.69
CA ASP A 216 -11.31 0.77 13.75
C ASP A 216 -11.85 0.54 15.18
N ARG A 217 -11.15 -0.27 15.97
CA ARG A 217 -11.55 -0.61 17.36
C ARG A 217 -11.47 0.54 18.36
N ASP A 218 -10.93 1.68 17.98
CA ASP A 218 -10.90 2.89 18.79
C ASP A 218 -12.16 3.73 18.62
N TYR A 219 -12.90 3.53 17.55
CA TYR A 219 -14.13 4.28 17.33
C TYR A 219 -15.26 3.60 18.10
N LYS A 220 -15.84 4.34 19.05
CA LYS A 220 -17.03 3.93 19.78
C LYS A 220 -18.23 4.69 19.24
N LEU A 221 -19.24 3.96 18.80
CA LEU A 221 -20.54 4.53 18.46
C LEU A 221 -21.17 5.11 19.73
N ILE A 222 -21.45 6.41 19.75
CA ILE A 222 -22.09 7.10 20.89
C ILE A 222 -23.54 7.49 20.60
N SER A 223 -23.87 7.74 19.34
CA SER A 223 -25.24 7.93 18.85
C SER A 223 -25.37 7.31 17.45
N ALA A 224 -26.52 7.43 16.79
CA ALA A 224 -26.80 6.69 15.55
C ALA A 224 -25.70 6.80 14.48
N ASN A 225 -25.02 7.95 14.36
CA ASN A 225 -24.00 8.22 13.32
C ASN A 225 -22.80 9.02 13.82
N GLU A 226 -22.62 9.02 15.13
CA GLU A 226 -21.60 9.79 15.82
C GLU A 226 -20.68 8.83 16.54
N TYR A 227 -19.40 9.04 16.29
CA TYR A 227 -18.34 8.21 16.83
C TYR A 227 -17.45 9.06 17.73
N GLN A 228 -17.14 8.51 18.89
CA GLN A 228 -16.10 9.04 19.74
C GLN A 228 -14.85 8.19 19.58
N VAL A 229 -13.71 8.86 19.40
CA VAL A 229 -12.43 8.18 19.50
C VAL A 229 -12.17 7.85 20.97
N SER A 230 -11.98 6.58 21.26
CA SER A 230 -11.52 6.12 22.57
C SER A 230 -10.17 6.79 22.87
N PRO A 231 -9.99 7.42 24.03
CA PRO A 231 -8.72 8.05 24.41
C PRO A 231 -7.69 6.95 24.66
N VAL A 232 -7.09 6.43 23.59
CA VAL A 232 -5.93 5.55 23.67
C VAL A 232 -4.74 6.44 24.01
N GLN A 233 -4.38 6.44 25.28
CA GLN A 233 -3.52 7.46 25.90
C GLN A 233 -2.05 7.41 25.48
N ASN A 234 -1.60 6.39 24.75
CA ASN A 234 -0.26 6.37 24.16
C ASN A 234 -0.07 5.14 23.24
N PRO A 235 -0.40 5.20 21.94
CA PRO A 235 -0.03 4.08 21.05
C PRO A 235 1.50 3.97 21.02
N ARG A 236 2.03 2.76 21.18
CA ARG A 236 3.46 2.50 20.99
C ARG A 236 3.71 2.18 19.53
N MET A 237 4.54 2.97 18.86
CA MET A 237 4.95 2.71 17.48
C MET A 237 6.35 2.12 17.47
N GLU A 238 6.46 0.87 17.05
CA GLU A 238 7.72 0.15 16.93
C GLU A 238 8.20 0.17 15.48
N ILE A 239 9.38 0.72 15.23
CA ILE A 239 10.08 0.54 13.96
C ILE A 239 10.79 -0.81 14.08
N ALA A 240 10.10 -1.85 13.64
CA ALA A 240 10.42 -3.23 13.98
C ALA A 240 11.53 -3.79 13.09
N THR A 241 11.50 -3.45 11.81
CA THR A 241 12.38 -4.04 10.79
C THR A 241 12.75 -3.00 9.74
N VAL A 242 14.01 -2.99 9.30
CA VAL A 242 14.44 -2.30 8.08
C VAL A 242 15.15 -3.29 7.18
N VAL A 243 14.77 -3.33 5.91
CA VAL A 243 15.34 -4.22 4.90
C VAL A 243 16.05 -3.37 3.86
N PHE A 244 17.28 -3.76 3.52
CA PHE A 244 18.10 -3.07 2.52
C PHE A 244 17.96 -3.72 1.14
N ALA A 245 18.37 -2.99 0.11
CA ALA A 245 18.30 -3.48 -1.28
C ALA A 245 19.08 -4.78 -1.49
N ASP A 246 20.21 -4.96 -0.80
CA ASP A 246 21.02 -6.20 -0.84
C ASP A 246 20.36 -7.40 -0.13
N GLY A 247 19.16 -7.23 0.43
CA GLY A 247 18.39 -8.25 1.14
C GLY A 247 18.80 -8.45 2.60
N THR A 248 19.87 -7.79 3.07
CA THR A 248 20.18 -7.75 4.51
C THR A 248 19.16 -6.90 5.27
N TYR A 249 19.07 -7.06 6.58
CA TYR A 249 18.08 -6.37 7.39
C TYR A 249 18.57 -6.15 8.83
N GLU A 250 17.88 -5.27 9.55
CA GLU A 250 17.96 -5.12 11.00
C GLU A 250 16.55 -5.31 11.59
N GLY A 251 16.46 -5.87 12.79
CA GLY A 251 15.19 -6.03 13.49
C GLY A 251 14.60 -7.45 13.38
N GLU A 252 13.28 -7.55 13.26
CA GLU A 252 12.56 -8.82 13.28
C GLU A 252 12.63 -9.54 11.90
N PRO A 253 12.76 -10.88 11.87
CA PRO A 253 12.98 -11.62 10.61
C PRO A 253 11.75 -11.71 9.70
N GLN A 254 10.53 -11.59 10.22
CA GLN A 254 9.31 -11.94 9.48
C GLN A 254 9.13 -11.06 8.23
N TYR A 255 9.22 -9.74 8.37
CA TYR A 255 9.08 -8.84 7.22
C TYR A 255 10.28 -8.91 6.27
N ALA A 256 11.48 -9.15 6.80
CA ALA A 256 12.66 -9.37 5.98
C ALA A 256 12.50 -10.60 5.06
N ALA A 257 11.91 -11.68 5.56
CA ALA A 257 11.61 -12.87 4.75
C ALA A 257 10.63 -12.55 3.61
N VAL A 258 9.56 -11.79 3.91
CA VAL A 258 8.57 -11.34 2.91
C VAL A 258 9.23 -10.53 1.79
N LEU A 259 10.02 -9.51 2.12
CA LEU A 259 10.67 -8.69 1.09
C LEU A 259 11.75 -9.43 0.30
N ASN A 260 12.46 -10.37 0.92
CA ASN A 260 13.39 -11.23 0.19
C ASN A 260 12.65 -12.19 -0.77
N ALA A 261 11.49 -12.71 -0.39
CA ALA A 261 10.64 -13.49 -1.29
C ALA A 261 10.13 -12.64 -2.46
N GLU A 262 9.66 -11.42 -2.22
CA GLU A 262 9.28 -10.48 -3.29
C GLU A 262 10.45 -10.20 -4.23
N ALA A 263 11.66 -9.97 -3.71
CA ALA A 263 12.85 -9.72 -4.51
C ALA A 263 13.18 -10.86 -5.48
N ILE A 264 13.05 -12.13 -5.04
CA ILE A 264 13.21 -13.30 -5.90
C ILE A 264 12.18 -13.28 -7.03
N GLY A 265 10.90 -13.07 -6.68
CA GLY A 265 9.81 -12.99 -7.65
C GLY A 265 10.00 -11.89 -8.68
N VAL A 266 10.42 -10.71 -8.23
CA VAL A 266 10.77 -9.57 -9.09
C VAL A 266 11.87 -9.96 -10.09
N ARG A 267 12.98 -10.51 -9.60
CA ARG A 267 14.13 -10.86 -10.44
C ARG A 267 13.76 -11.88 -11.52
N HIS A 268 13.00 -12.91 -11.16
CA HIS A 268 12.54 -13.92 -12.11
C HIS A 268 11.57 -13.34 -13.13
N GLN A 269 10.63 -12.48 -12.73
CA GLN A 269 9.71 -11.87 -13.68
C GLN A 269 10.40 -10.88 -14.61
N ILE A 270 11.38 -10.10 -14.13
CA ILE A 270 12.17 -9.21 -14.99
C ILE A 270 12.87 -10.01 -16.09
N THR A 271 13.45 -11.17 -15.77
CA THR A 271 14.09 -12.05 -16.75
C THR A 271 13.13 -12.48 -17.87
N ARG A 272 11.82 -12.55 -17.58
CA ARG A 272 10.77 -12.88 -18.56
C ARG A 272 10.25 -11.66 -19.32
N VAL A 273 10.18 -10.50 -18.67
CA VAL A 273 9.66 -9.26 -19.28
C VAL A 273 10.69 -8.59 -20.18
N LEU A 274 11.98 -8.64 -19.82
CA LEU A 274 13.04 -7.96 -20.56
C LEU A 274 13.10 -8.39 -22.04
N PRO A 275 13.02 -9.69 -22.40
CA PRO A 275 12.93 -10.11 -23.80
C PRO A 275 11.70 -9.59 -24.54
N LEU A 276 10.56 -9.39 -23.85
CA LEU A 276 9.35 -8.83 -24.46
C LEU A 276 9.57 -7.37 -24.87
N ILE A 277 10.26 -6.60 -24.02
CA ILE A 277 10.64 -5.22 -24.31
C ILE A 277 11.67 -5.17 -25.43
N GLU A 278 12.68 -6.03 -25.42
CA GLU A 278 13.71 -6.10 -26.47
C GLU A 278 13.09 -6.46 -27.84
N ASN A 279 12.14 -7.38 -27.87
CA ASN A 279 11.36 -7.69 -29.08
C ASN A 279 10.50 -6.50 -29.54
N ALA A 280 9.91 -5.76 -28.60
CA ALA A 280 9.17 -4.53 -28.91
C ALA A 280 10.08 -3.45 -29.50
N ILE A 281 11.30 -3.30 -28.99
CA ILE A 281 12.33 -2.38 -29.51
C ILE A 281 12.73 -2.75 -30.94
N ALA A 282 12.90 -4.04 -31.23
CA ALA A 282 13.30 -4.53 -32.54
C ALA A 282 12.16 -4.55 -33.58
N SER A 283 10.91 -4.31 -33.15
CA SER A 283 9.74 -4.38 -34.00
C SER A 283 9.72 -3.26 -35.04
N ARG A 284 9.28 -3.58 -36.26
CA ARG A 284 9.05 -2.62 -37.35
C ARG A 284 7.57 -2.26 -37.54
N ASN A 285 6.71 -2.75 -36.66
CA ASN A 285 5.28 -2.46 -36.70
C ASN A 285 5.01 -1.02 -36.22
N ALA A 286 3.81 -0.51 -36.54
CA ALA A 286 3.37 0.78 -36.01
C ALA A 286 3.34 0.77 -34.47
N ASP A 287 3.75 1.88 -33.85
CA ASP A 287 3.88 2.03 -32.39
C ASP A 287 2.66 1.54 -31.60
N ALA A 288 1.44 1.88 -32.07
CA ALA A 288 0.21 1.48 -31.40
C ALA A 288 0.04 -0.04 -31.32
N LEU A 289 0.44 -0.77 -32.37
CA LEU A 289 0.41 -2.24 -32.40
C LEU A 289 1.48 -2.84 -31.49
N VAL A 290 2.68 -2.23 -31.46
CA VAL A 290 3.76 -2.67 -30.58
C VAL A 290 3.36 -2.53 -29.11
N ILE A 291 2.77 -1.40 -28.74
CA ILE A 291 2.30 -1.15 -27.36
C ILE A 291 1.18 -2.11 -26.98
N ALA A 292 0.20 -2.33 -27.86
CA ALA A 292 -0.90 -3.26 -27.61
C ALA A 292 -0.38 -4.69 -27.39
N ALA A 293 0.51 -5.16 -28.27
CA ALA A 293 1.10 -6.49 -28.18
C ALA A 293 1.98 -6.66 -26.93
N LEU A 294 2.77 -5.64 -26.57
CA LEU A 294 3.58 -5.67 -25.35
C LEU A 294 2.68 -5.74 -24.10
N ARG A 295 1.62 -4.93 -24.04
CA ARG A 295 0.66 -4.94 -22.93
C ARG A 295 -0.01 -6.30 -22.77
N GLU A 296 -0.45 -6.90 -23.88
CA GLU A 296 -1.04 -8.24 -23.89
C GLU A 296 -0.04 -9.29 -23.39
N SER A 297 1.18 -9.26 -23.92
CA SER A 297 2.25 -10.20 -23.56
C SER A 297 2.62 -10.11 -22.09
N VAL A 298 2.80 -8.89 -21.54
CA VAL A 298 3.09 -8.67 -20.12
C VAL A 298 1.92 -9.14 -19.24
N THR A 299 0.67 -8.95 -19.70
CA THR A 299 -0.52 -9.38 -18.96
C THR A 299 -0.61 -10.90 -18.88
N ALA A 300 -0.27 -11.59 -19.97
CA ALA A 300 -0.33 -13.05 -20.10
C ALA A 300 0.72 -13.81 -19.27
N LEU A 301 1.77 -13.16 -18.77
CA LEU A 301 2.74 -13.82 -17.91
C LEU A 301 2.10 -14.28 -16.58
N ASP A 302 2.32 -15.53 -16.18
CA ASP A 302 1.91 -16.02 -14.87
C ASP A 302 2.64 -15.29 -13.72
N ALA A 303 2.06 -15.37 -12.53
CA ALA A 303 2.65 -14.93 -11.27
C ALA A 303 2.77 -16.10 -10.27
N ASP A 304 2.64 -17.33 -10.74
CA ASP A 304 2.62 -18.52 -9.89
C ASP A 304 4.01 -18.82 -9.34
N VAL A 305 4.08 -19.16 -8.05
CA VAL A 305 5.33 -19.54 -7.38
C VAL A 305 5.79 -20.89 -7.91
N GLN A 306 7.03 -20.97 -8.36
CA GLN A 306 7.66 -22.17 -8.88
C GLN A 306 8.52 -22.83 -7.79
N LEU A 307 8.75 -24.15 -7.91
CA LEU A 307 9.59 -24.89 -6.96
C LEU A 307 10.99 -24.28 -6.80
N SER A 308 11.60 -23.84 -7.90
CA SER A 308 12.90 -23.16 -7.90
C SER A 308 12.90 -21.86 -7.10
N ASP A 309 11.77 -21.15 -7.02
CA ASP A 309 11.67 -19.93 -6.22
C ASP A 309 11.73 -20.28 -4.74
N SER A 310 10.98 -21.32 -4.35
CA SER A 310 10.93 -21.86 -2.99
C SER A 310 12.29 -22.41 -2.54
N GLU A 311 13.05 -23.05 -3.43
CA GLU A 311 14.41 -23.53 -3.14
C GLU A 311 15.40 -22.37 -2.96
N GLU A 312 15.31 -21.33 -3.80
CA GLU A 312 16.14 -20.14 -3.67
C GLU A 312 15.82 -19.37 -2.39
N LEU A 313 14.54 -19.20 -2.05
CA LEU A 313 14.12 -18.51 -0.83
C LEU A 313 14.70 -19.20 0.42
N ARG A 314 14.58 -20.53 0.50
CA ARG A 314 15.19 -21.32 1.59
C ARG A 314 16.69 -21.15 1.67
N ARG A 315 17.37 -21.08 0.52
CA ARG A 315 18.83 -20.84 0.47
C ARG A 315 19.19 -19.45 0.99
N ARG A 316 18.45 -18.43 0.55
CA ARG A 316 18.69 -17.02 0.90
C ARG A 316 18.38 -16.74 2.38
N LEU A 317 17.37 -17.41 2.94
CA LEU A 317 16.95 -17.29 4.33
C LEU A 317 17.52 -18.41 5.21
N SER A 318 18.68 -18.97 4.85
CA SER A 318 19.33 -19.99 5.67
C SER A 318 19.53 -19.48 7.11
N GLY A 319 19.01 -20.23 8.08
CA GLY A 319 19.02 -19.86 9.50
C GLY A 319 17.72 -19.22 10.02
N PHE A 320 16.75 -18.93 9.14
CA PHE A 320 15.40 -18.54 9.56
C PHE A 320 14.59 -19.78 9.96
N ASP A 321 13.55 -19.57 10.76
CA ASP A 321 12.57 -20.60 11.08
C ASP A 321 11.76 -20.99 9.81
N GLU A 322 11.56 -22.29 9.58
CA GLU A 322 10.88 -22.80 8.37
C GLU A 322 9.44 -22.27 8.25
N ARG A 323 8.78 -21.97 9.38
CA ARG A 323 7.44 -21.35 9.34
C ARG A 323 7.51 -19.95 8.73
N ILE A 324 8.51 -19.15 9.08
CA ILE A 324 8.69 -17.80 8.50
C ILE A 324 8.94 -17.90 7.00
N ILE A 325 9.77 -18.87 6.58
CA ILE A 325 10.06 -19.10 5.16
C ILE A 325 8.78 -19.49 4.42
N SER A 326 8.03 -20.48 4.93
CA SER A 326 6.79 -20.94 4.31
C SER A 326 5.72 -19.84 4.25
N ASP A 327 5.58 -19.04 5.31
CA ASP A 327 4.64 -17.90 5.34
C ASP A 327 5.01 -16.81 4.30
N ALA A 328 6.30 -16.67 3.97
CA ALA A 328 6.81 -15.71 3.00
C ALA A 328 6.78 -16.22 1.54
N GLU A 329 6.70 -17.54 1.28
CA GLU A 329 6.77 -18.11 -0.08
C GLU A 329 5.75 -17.49 -1.05
N ARG A 330 4.54 -17.21 -0.58
CA ARG A 330 3.49 -16.56 -1.40
C ARG A 330 3.89 -15.18 -1.92
N SER A 331 4.78 -14.48 -1.21
CA SER A 331 5.23 -13.14 -1.57
C SER A 331 6.18 -13.13 -2.78
N VAL A 332 6.71 -14.30 -3.19
CA VAL A 332 7.33 -14.45 -4.51
C VAL A 332 6.34 -14.08 -5.62
N GLY A 333 5.10 -14.58 -5.54
CA GLY A 333 4.06 -14.26 -6.51
C GLY A 333 3.73 -12.77 -6.55
N TRP A 334 3.79 -12.09 -5.39
CA TRP A 334 3.62 -10.64 -5.31
C TRP A 334 4.75 -9.90 -6.02
N GLY A 335 6.01 -10.31 -5.80
CA GLY A 335 7.15 -9.77 -6.53
C GLY A 335 7.01 -9.89 -8.05
N ARG A 336 6.55 -11.04 -8.54
CA ARG A 336 6.26 -11.25 -9.97
C ARG A 336 5.17 -10.31 -10.46
N ASN A 337 4.07 -10.19 -9.71
CA ASN A 337 2.98 -9.30 -10.10
C ASN A 337 3.39 -7.82 -10.08
N ASN A 338 4.23 -7.39 -9.13
CA ASN A 338 4.72 -6.02 -9.03
C ASN A 338 5.44 -5.59 -10.32
N VAL A 339 6.27 -6.45 -10.91
CA VAL A 339 6.93 -6.16 -12.19
C VAL A 339 5.90 -5.94 -13.30
N LYS A 340 4.87 -6.80 -13.39
CA LYS A 340 3.80 -6.65 -14.38
C LYS A 340 3.06 -5.33 -14.20
N VAL A 341 2.68 -4.98 -12.97
CA VAL A 341 1.98 -3.73 -12.63
C VAL A 341 2.84 -2.52 -13.02
N CYS A 342 4.10 -2.51 -12.60
CA CYS A 342 5.06 -1.46 -12.93
C CYS A 342 5.18 -1.19 -14.43
N VAL A 343 5.39 -2.23 -15.24
CA VAL A 343 5.57 -2.09 -16.68
C VAL A 343 4.27 -1.62 -17.35
N LYS A 344 3.11 -2.15 -16.94
CA LYS A 344 1.81 -1.71 -17.46
C LYS A 344 1.53 -0.25 -17.14
N ARG A 345 1.82 0.19 -15.92
CA ARG A 345 1.72 1.59 -15.52
C ARG A 345 2.58 2.47 -16.42
N ASP A 346 3.85 2.10 -16.59
CA ASP A 346 4.80 2.92 -17.31
C ASP A 346 4.49 2.97 -18.82
N ILE A 347 3.80 1.94 -19.36
CA ILE A 347 3.17 1.99 -20.70
C ILE A 347 2.05 3.04 -20.77
N VAL A 348 1.21 3.15 -19.74
CA VAL A 348 0.10 4.12 -19.67
C VAL A 348 0.64 5.54 -19.49
N ASP A 349 1.59 5.72 -18.58
CA ASP A 349 2.20 7.00 -18.23
C ASP A 349 3.35 7.40 -19.17
N ARG A 350 3.47 6.71 -20.31
CA ARG A 350 4.55 6.92 -21.29
C ARG A 350 4.65 8.40 -21.67
N ASN A 351 5.84 8.96 -21.50
CA ASN A 351 6.14 10.32 -21.93
C ASN A 351 5.98 10.45 -23.45
N PRO A 352 5.00 11.24 -23.97
CA PRO A 352 4.74 11.35 -25.39
C PRO A 352 5.84 12.09 -26.17
N THR A 353 6.79 12.73 -25.47
CA THR A 353 7.91 13.44 -26.10
C THR A 353 9.07 12.52 -26.50
N LEU A 354 9.12 11.30 -25.96
CA LEU A 354 10.11 10.30 -26.35
C LEU A 354 9.61 9.46 -27.51
N THR A 355 10.52 9.04 -28.39
CA THR A 355 10.19 7.99 -29.37
C THR A 355 9.87 6.70 -28.64
N LEU A 356 9.06 5.81 -29.24
CA LEU A 356 8.76 4.51 -28.64
C LEU A 356 10.04 3.71 -28.36
N HIS A 357 11.01 3.76 -29.27
CA HIS A 357 12.31 3.09 -29.13
C HIS A 357 13.08 3.61 -27.91
N ASP A 358 13.21 4.92 -27.75
CA ASP A 358 13.97 5.52 -26.65
C ASP A 358 13.29 5.25 -25.30
N TRP A 359 11.95 5.34 -25.25
CA TRP A 359 11.19 5.00 -24.05
C TRP A 359 11.35 3.52 -23.67
N LEU A 360 11.19 2.59 -24.62
CA LEU A 360 11.39 1.16 -24.37
C LEU A 360 12.83 0.85 -23.92
N SER A 361 13.82 1.56 -24.47
CA SER A 361 15.22 1.41 -24.07
C SER A 361 15.44 1.86 -22.61
N GLN A 362 14.87 3.00 -22.22
CA GLN A 362 14.90 3.47 -20.83
C GLN A 362 14.18 2.49 -19.88
N GLU A 363 13.06 1.91 -20.32
CA GLU A 363 12.31 0.91 -19.58
C GLU A 363 13.13 -0.37 -19.37
N ALA A 364 13.79 -0.86 -20.42
CA ALA A 364 14.70 -2.01 -20.34
C ALA A 364 15.84 -1.75 -19.35
N ASP A 365 16.47 -0.57 -19.41
CA ASP A 365 17.55 -0.20 -18.49
C ASP A 365 17.07 -0.07 -17.04
N LYS A 366 15.85 0.44 -16.83
CA LYS A 366 15.22 0.48 -15.51
C LYS A 366 15.02 -0.93 -14.95
N LEU A 367 14.50 -1.87 -15.74
CA LEU A 367 14.34 -3.26 -15.30
C LEU A 367 15.69 -3.94 -15.02
N LYS A 368 16.72 -3.69 -15.84
CA LYS A 368 18.08 -4.19 -15.59
C LYS A 368 18.63 -3.66 -14.26
N ARG A 369 18.49 -2.36 -13.98
CA ARG A 369 18.87 -1.77 -12.69
C ARG A 369 18.08 -2.39 -11.54
N TRP A 370 16.77 -2.56 -11.68
CA TRP A 370 15.93 -3.17 -10.66
C TRP A 370 16.38 -4.61 -10.35
N SER A 371 16.63 -5.42 -11.38
CA SER A 371 17.13 -6.79 -11.21
C SER A 371 18.48 -6.84 -10.49
N SER A 372 19.34 -5.83 -10.69
CA SER A 372 20.64 -5.75 -10.02
C SER A 372 20.60 -5.37 -8.54
N LEU A 373 19.46 -4.86 -8.04
CA LEU A 373 19.37 -4.43 -6.64
C LEU A 373 19.48 -5.60 -5.65
N TYR A 374 19.04 -6.81 -6.03
CA TYR A 374 18.86 -7.93 -5.10
C TYR A 374 19.82 -9.10 -5.31
N GLN A 375 21.04 -8.82 -5.77
CA GLN A 375 22.04 -9.86 -6.05
C GLN A 375 22.45 -10.65 -4.81
#